data_AF-A0A318T4H2-F1
#
_entry.id   AF-A0A318T4H2-F1
#
_cell.length_a   1.000
_cell.length_b   1.000
_cell.length_c   1.000
_cell.angle_alpha   90.00
_cell.angle_beta   90.00
_cell.angle_gamma   90.00
#
_symmetry.space_group_name_H-M   'P 1'
#
loop_
_entity.id
_entity.type
_entity.pdbx_description
1 polymer ?
#
loop_
_entity_poly.entity_id
_entity_poly.type
_entity_poly.pdbx_seq_one_letter_code
_entity_poly.pdbx_strand_id
1 'polypeptide(L)' 'WVQDYSSAEGDRLVWGRGEAAGAARFQVNYADTPGAGAAGTAEAFVIDKATGQILWALVDGADETIRVQVGTDVFEIA' A
#
# COMPACT_ATOMS: atom_id res chain seq x y z
N TRP A 1 -4.26 9.43 -1.00
CA TRP A 1 -4.06 9.56 0.45
C TRP A 1 -5.21 8.85 1.12
N VAL A 2 -4.88 7.84 1.90
CA VAL A 2 -5.81 7.08 2.74
C VAL A 2 -5.36 7.35 4.17
N GLN A 3 -6.24 7.89 5.00
CA GLN A 3 -5.89 8.32 6.36
C GLN A 3 -6.25 7.29 7.42
N ASP A 4 -7.20 6.41 7.10
CA ASP A 4 -7.86 5.46 7.99
C ASP A 4 -7.60 4.01 7.57
N TYR A 5 -6.49 3.75 6.88
CA TYR A 5 -6.10 2.40 6.53
C TYR A 5 -5.84 1.59 7.80
N SER A 6 -6.45 0.41 7.92
CA SER A 6 -6.09 -0.54 8.96
C SER A 6 -6.02 -1.97 8.42
N SER A 7 -4.83 -2.54 8.47
CA SER A 7 -4.61 -3.94 8.14
C SER A 7 -5.32 -4.90 9.12
N ALA A 8 -5.61 -4.46 10.35
CA ALA A 8 -6.36 -5.19 11.36
C ALA A 8 -7.87 -5.23 11.07
N GLU A 9 -8.41 -4.20 10.41
CA GLU A 9 -9.81 -4.14 9.95
C GLU A 9 -10.00 -4.82 8.58
N GLY A 10 -8.92 -5.30 7.97
CA GLY A 10 -8.93 -6.09 6.75
C GLY A 10 -8.75 -5.26 5.47
N ASP A 11 -8.32 -4.01 5.61
CA ASP A 11 -8.06 -3.14 4.46
C ASP A 11 -6.94 -3.67 3.58
N ARG A 12 -7.18 -3.58 2.28
CA ARG A 12 -6.24 -4.02 1.25
C ARG A 12 -6.56 -3.35 -0.08
N LEU A 13 -5.52 -3.16 -0.89
CA LEU A 13 -5.70 -2.67 -2.25
C LEU A 13 -6.26 -3.81 -3.10
N VAL A 14 -7.41 -3.60 -3.75
CA VAL A 14 -7.99 -4.60 -4.67
C VAL A 14 -7.56 -4.30 -6.10
N TRP A 15 -6.81 -5.22 -6.71
CA TRP A 15 -6.31 -5.09 -8.07
C TRP A 15 -7.23 -5.79 -9.08
N GLY A 16 -7.83 -5.00 -9.98
CA GLY A 16 -8.79 -5.49 -10.98
C GLY A 16 -8.26 -5.66 -12.40
N ARG A 17 -6.97 -5.38 -12.69
CA ARG A 17 -6.45 -5.35 -14.07
C ARG A 17 -5.79 -6.66 -14.54
N GLY A 18 -6.12 -7.78 -13.92
CA GLY A 18 -5.72 -9.13 -14.36
C GLY A 18 -5.09 -9.99 -13.27
N GLU A 19 -5.40 -11.29 -13.31
CA GLU A 19 -5.04 -12.28 -12.29
C GLU A 19 -3.55 -12.65 -12.27
N ALA A 20 -2.81 -12.40 -13.35
CA ALA A 20 -1.38 -12.70 -13.43
C ALA A 20 -0.51 -11.74 -12.58
N ALA A 21 -1.10 -10.74 -11.91
CA ALA A 21 -0.37 -9.88 -11.00
C ALA A 21 -0.13 -10.61 -9.66
N GLY A 22 1.13 -10.76 -9.26
CA GLY A 22 1.49 -11.23 -7.91
C GLY A 22 2.13 -10.12 -7.08
N ALA A 23 2.48 -10.41 -5.83
CA ALA A 23 3.14 -9.49 -4.90
C ALA A 23 4.31 -8.72 -5.55
N ALA A 24 5.13 -9.40 -6.36
CA ALA A 24 6.32 -8.83 -7.00
C ALA A 24 6.06 -7.70 -8.02
N ARG A 25 4.79 -7.49 -8.44
CA ARG A 25 4.37 -6.35 -9.26
C ARG A 25 4.39 -5.04 -8.47
N PHE A 26 4.14 -5.13 -7.17
CA PHE A 26 3.98 -3.96 -6.32
C PHE A 26 5.29 -3.66 -5.60
N GLN A 27 5.50 -2.38 -5.33
CA GLN A 27 6.60 -1.88 -4.54
C GLN A 27 6.02 -0.91 -3.51
N VAL A 28 6.56 -0.93 -2.29
CA VAL A 28 6.26 0.07 -1.27
C VAL A 28 7.50 0.93 -1.07
N ASN A 29 7.34 2.24 -1.19
CA ASN A 29 8.33 3.21 -0.77
C ASN A 29 7.85 3.93 0.48
N TYR A 30 8.81 4.35 1.31
CA TYR A 30 8.53 5.13 2.51
C TYR A 30 9.16 6.52 2.41
N ALA A 31 8.43 7.53 2.83
CA ALA A 31 8.95 8.89 2.99
C ALA A 31 8.17 9.60 4.10
N ASP A 32 8.86 10.43 4.88
CA ASP A 32 8.24 11.32 5.86
C ASP A 32 7.64 12.53 5.14
N THR A 33 6.36 12.80 5.39
CA THR A 33 5.63 13.94 4.85
C THR A 33 5.28 14.91 5.99
N PRO A 34 5.96 16.07 6.10
CA PRO A 34 5.69 17.03 7.17
C PRO A 34 4.23 17.46 7.26
N GLY A 35 3.64 17.24 8.44
CA GLY A 35 2.25 17.62 8.73
C GLY A 35 1.21 16.58 8.32
N ALA A 36 1.63 15.43 7.80
CA ALA A 36 0.78 14.26 7.68
C ALA A 36 1.04 13.30 8.84
N GLY A 37 -0.04 12.68 9.32
CA GLY A 37 0.03 11.63 10.34
C GLY A 37 0.72 12.00 11.65
N ALA A 38 1.32 10.99 12.27
CA ALA A 38 2.14 11.09 13.45
C ALA A 38 3.59 11.48 13.07
N ALA A 39 4.13 12.48 13.76
CA ALA A 39 5.50 12.92 13.54
C ALA A 39 6.49 11.78 13.81
N GLY A 40 7.31 11.45 12.82
CA GLY A 40 8.31 10.39 12.89
C GLY A 40 7.86 9.03 12.36
N THR A 41 6.59 8.89 11.97
CA THR A 41 6.11 7.73 11.21
C THR A 41 6.03 8.12 9.73
N ALA A 42 6.67 7.33 8.87
CA ALA A 42 6.69 7.61 7.44
C ALA A 42 5.39 7.12 6.76
N GLU A 43 4.96 7.82 5.72
CA GLU A 43 3.92 7.34 4.83
C GLU A 43 4.40 6.21 3.94
N ALA A 44 3.47 5.31 3.59
CA ALA A 44 3.71 4.26 2.62
C ALA A 44 3.12 4.61 1.25
N PHE A 45 3.90 4.44 0.20
CA PHE A 45 3.48 4.65 -1.19
C PHE A 45 3.48 3.31 -1.93
N VAL A 46 2.29 2.78 -2.21
CA VAL A 46 2.14 1.54 -2.99
C VAL A 46 2.20 1.88 -4.48
N ILE A 47 3.16 1.32 -5.19
CA ILE A 47 3.50 1.65 -6.57
C ILE A 47 3.34 0.41 -7.46
N ASP A 48 2.70 0.57 -8.61
CA ASP A 48 2.75 -0.43 -9.69
C ASP A 48 4.07 -0.32 -10.45
N LYS A 49 4.96 -1.29 -10.29
CA LYS A 49 6.29 -1.27 -10.93
C LYS A 49 6.24 -1.25 -12.46
N ALA A 50 5.17 -1.74 -13.07
CA ALA A 50 5.06 -1.76 -14.52
C ALA A 50 4.82 -0.36 -15.11
N THR A 51 4.20 0.54 -14.34
CA THR A 51 3.79 1.87 -14.81
C THR A 51 4.47 3.01 -14.06
N GLY A 52 5.01 2.74 -12.87
CA GLY A 52 5.49 3.75 -11.93
C GLY A 52 4.36 4.52 -11.24
N GLN A 53 3.10 4.15 -11.45
CA GLN A 53 1.96 4.82 -10.84
C GLN A 53 1.93 4.55 -9.34
N ILE A 54 1.82 5.61 -8.53
CA ILE A 54 1.43 5.52 -7.12
C ILE A 54 -0.07 5.21 -7.08
N LEU A 55 -0.41 4.02 -6.58
CA LEU A 55 -1.79 3.56 -6.43
C LEU A 55 -2.38 4.10 -5.12
N TRP A 56 -1.64 3.97 -4.02
CA TRP A 56 -2.00 4.47 -2.69
C TRP A 56 -0.86 5.27 -2.07
N ALA A 57 -1.24 6.27 -1.27
CA ALA A 57 -0.39 6.92 -0.28
C ALA A 57 -1.11 6.75 1.06
N LEU A 58 -0.50 6.05 2.01
CA LEU A 58 -1.08 5.72 3.31
C LEU A 58 -0.44 6.60 4.37
N VAL A 59 -1.27 7.36 5.09
CA VAL A 59 -0.82 8.10 6.28
C VAL A 59 -0.31 7.10 7.30
N ASP A 60 0.83 7.38 7.93
CA ASP A 60 1.45 6.53 8.95
C ASP A 60 1.70 5.08 8.50
N GLY A 61 1.77 4.84 7.18
CA GLY A 61 1.77 3.49 6.61
C GLY A 61 3.02 2.66 6.94
N ALA A 62 4.08 3.25 7.48
CA ALA A 62 5.25 2.50 7.97
C ALA A 62 4.96 1.62 9.19
N ASP A 63 3.89 1.91 9.93
CA ASP A 63 3.46 1.12 11.10
C ASP A 63 2.39 0.06 10.74
N GLU A 64 2.08 -0.11 9.45
CA GLU A 64 1.00 -0.97 8.96
C GLU A 64 1.51 -2.15 8.12
N THR A 65 0.78 -3.27 8.17
CA THR A 65 0.99 -4.40 7.24
C THR A 65 0.20 -4.18 5.96
N ILE A 66 0.87 -3.97 4.84
CA ILE A 66 0.22 -3.55 3.60
C ILE A 66 -0.12 -4.76 2.75
N ARG A 67 -1.39 -4.88 2.37
CA ARG A 67 -1.90 -6.01 1.59
C ARG A 67 -2.48 -5.59 0.24
N VAL A 68 -2.30 -6.47 -0.74
CA VAL A 68 -2.96 -6.39 -2.06
C VAL A 68 -3.75 -7.67 -2.30
N GLN A 69 -4.99 -7.54 -2.75
CA GLN A 69 -5.78 -8.65 -3.28
C GLN A 69 -5.69 -8.68 -4.81
N VAL A 70 -5.37 -9.83 -5.37
CA VAL A 70 -5.47 -10.11 -6.81
C VAL A 70 -6.33 -11.35 -7.00
N GLY A 71 -7.46 -11.20 -7.71
CA GLY A 71 -8.44 -12.28 -7.77
C GLY A 71 -8.92 -12.65 -6.37
N THR A 72 -8.74 -13.90 -5.94
CA THR A 72 -9.05 -14.39 -4.59
C THR A 72 -7.86 -14.39 -3.63
N ASP A 73 -6.64 -14.19 -4.15
CA ASP A 73 -5.42 -14.27 -3.37
C ASP A 73 -5.12 -12.92 -2.72
N VAL A 74 -4.63 -12.97 -1.48
CA VAL A 74 -4.18 -11.80 -0.73
C VAL A 74 -2.69 -11.94 -0.45
N PHE A 75 -1.93 -10.93 -0.85
CA PHE A 75 -0.49 -10.86 -0.66
C PHE A 75 -0.18 -9.75 0.35
N GLU A 76 0.68 -10.06 1.31
CA GLU A 76 1.41 -9.07 2.10
C GLU A 76 2.59 -8.56 1.27
N ILE A 77 2.71 -7.24 1.15
CA ILE A 77 3.73 -6.60 0.31
C ILE A 77 4.67 -5.68 1.09
N ALA A 78 4.33 -5.34 2.33
CA ALA A 78 5.19 -4.68 3.30
C ALA A 78 4.66 -4.86 4.72
#